data_AF-A0A5N5TGR5-F1
#
_entry.id   AF-A0A5N5TGR5-F1
#
_cell.length_a   1.000
_cell.length_b   1.000
_cell.length_c   1.000
_cell.angle_alpha   90.00
_cell.angle_beta   90.00
_cell.angle_gamma   90.00
#
_symmetry.space_group_name_H-M   'P 1'
#
loop_
_entity.id
_entity.type
_entity.pdbx_description
1 polymer ?
#
loop_
_entity_poly.entity_id
_entity_poly.type
_entity_poly.pdbx_seq_one_letter_code
_entity_poly.pdbx_strand_id
1 'polypeptide(L)'
;MSESASSSTAEGSPTSEKHCEDLSPSKKIKLETTSASREVETKLEARLGGILCCAVCLDLPHSSVFQCSNGHLMCAGCFTHLLADARIRDETATCPNCRVEISRSLATRNLAVEKAVSELPADCQFCGQKYPRNSLERHETDFCEERVVWCQYHVLGCGWWGPQHEKSSHENQCQQPSHTGAQILPHLRRQNEANNEQKSIFKSIFSVLSLEKITFNDLQLKPYRTDEFIHKLFYETSRFTALNYQWVIKAHLNDNQRDPHLTNKRYLTYQVDDGFDNEVENLFIMFLWFINKLFYFSILFLMFLLVILLLFILLSF
;
A
#
# COMPACT_ATOMS: atom_id res chain seq x y z
N MET A 1 -0.61 -59.30 -50.94
CA MET A 1 0.77 -59.03 -51.38
C MET A 1 1.55 -58.73 -50.10
N SER A 2 2.02 -59.75 -49.35
CA SER A 2 3.38 -60.34 -49.41
C SER A 2 4.45 -59.24 -49.34
N GLU A 3 5.36 -59.14 -48.37
CA GLU A 3 6.16 -60.10 -47.56
C GLU A 3 6.83 -59.28 -46.40
N SER A 4 6.77 -59.66 -45.11
CA SER A 4 7.76 -60.43 -44.29
C SER A 4 9.16 -59.76 -44.14
N ALA A 5 9.91 -59.77 -43.02
CA ALA A 5 9.98 -60.55 -41.78
C ALA A 5 10.91 -59.82 -40.75
N SER A 6 10.70 -59.88 -39.42
CA SER A 6 11.44 -60.67 -38.38
C SER A 6 12.93 -60.28 -38.15
N SER A 7 13.57 -60.30 -36.98
CA SER A 7 13.26 -60.79 -35.62
C SER A 7 14.39 -60.41 -34.64
N SER A 8 14.01 -60.34 -33.37
CA SER A 8 14.77 -60.49 -32.11
C SER A 8 15.91 -61.54 -32.07
N THR A 9 16.88 -61.38 -31.16
CA THR A 9 17.12 -62.32 -30.04
C THR A 9 18.02 -61.75 -28.94
N ALA A 10 17.79 -62.25 -27.72
CA ALA A 10 18.40 -61.92 -26.45
C ALA A 10 19.43 -62.99 -26.01
N GLU A 11 20.31 -62.64 -25.07
CA GLU A 11 21.07 -63.50 -24.13
C GLU A 11 21.89 -62.51 -23.26
N GLY A 12 22.15 -62.60 -21.96
CA GLY A 12 22.01 -63.60 -20.91
C GLY A 12 23.00 -63.18 -19.80
N SER A 13 22.53 -62.97 -18.57
CA SER A 13 23.28 -62.59 -17.35
C SER A 13 24.33 -63.68 -16.94
N PRO A 14 25.26 -63.51 -15.94
CA PRO A 14 24.93 -63.14 -14.54
C PRO A 14 26.03 -62.53 -13.61
N THR A 15 25.59 -62.18 -12.39
CA THR A 15 26.33 -62.07 -11.11
C THR A 15 27.26 -60.85 -10.90
N SER A 16 27.36 -60.18 -9.75
CA SER A 16 27.05 -60.51 -8.34
C SER A 16 26.86 -59.25 -7.49
N GLU A 17 26.01 -59.39 -6.47
CA GLU A 17 25.72 -58.42 -5.42
C GLU A 17 26.89 -58.26 -4.44
N LYS A 18 27.15 -57.04 -3.95
CA LYS A 18 27.60 -56.78 -2.56
C LYS A 18 27.11 -55.40 -2.08
N HIS A 19 26.25 -55.44 -1.09
CA HIS A 19 25.92 -54.35 -0.18
C HIS A 19 26.86 -54.43 1.04
N CYS A 20 27.39 -53.30 1.53
CA CYS A 20 27.46 -52.99 2.96
C CYS A 20 27.97 -51.57 3.24
N GLU A 21 27.15 -50.86 4.02
CA GLU A 21 27.47 -50.00 5.18
C GLU A 21 28.40 -48.78 5.06
N ASP A 22 27.75 -47.63 5.31
CA ASP A 22 28.07 -46.60 6.31
C ASP A 22 29.53 -46.14 6.47
N LEU A 23 29.74 -44.82 6.28
CA LEU A 23 30.59 -43.96 7.12
C LEU A 23 30.63 -42.53 6.53
N SER A 24 29.93 -41.63 7.20
CA SER A 24 30.20 -40.19 7.12
C SER A 24 31.61 -39.87 7.66
N PRO A 25 32.24 -38.79 7.18
CA PRO A 25 32.90 -37.93 8.15
C PRO A 25 32.58 -36.46 7.90
N SER A 26 31.80 -35.91 8.84
CA SER A 26 31.77 -34.51 9.22
C SER A 26 33.15 -33.87 9.19
N LYS A 27 33.37 -32.90 8.29
CA LYS A 27 34.37 -31.84 8.49
C LYS A 27 33.69 -30.48 8.35
N LYS A 28 33.34 -29.93 9.51
CA LYS A 28 33.00 -28.52 9.71
C LYS A 28 34.16 -27.68 9.15
N ILE A 29 33.96 -27.04 8.00
CA ILE A 29 34.83 -25.95 7.56
C ILE A 29 34.42 -24.75 8.41
N LYS A 30 35.18 -24.51 9.47
CA LYS A 30 35.16 -23.28 10.26
C LYS A 30 35.68 -22.16 9.36
N LEU A 31 34.78 -21.45 8.68
CA LEU A 31 35.14 -20.26 7.92
C LEU A 31 35.42 -19.14 8.93
N GLU A 32 36.69 -18.95 9.27
CA GLU A 32 37.14 -17.73 9.95
C GLU A 32 37.05 -16.59 8.95
N THR A 33 35.90 -15.90 8.94
CA THR A 33 35.66 -14.68 8.17
C THR A 33 36.58 -13.58 8.69
N THR A 34 37.71 -13.38 8.00
CA THR A 34 38.63 -12.25 8.20
C THR A 34 37.91 -10.91 8.03
N SER A 35 38.26 -9.89 8.82
CA SER A 35 37.66 -8.54 8.76
C SER A 35 37.60 -7.94 7.35
N ALA A 36 38.59 -8.23 6.50
CA ALA A 36 38.66 -7.79 5.12
C ALA A 36 37.50 -8.28 4.24
N SER A 37 36.95 -9.48 4.47
CA SER A 37 35.85 -9.99 3.64
C SER A 37 34.51 -9.32 3.99
N ARG A 38 34.30 -8.94 5.26
CA ARG A 38 33.11 -8.20 5.71
C ARG A 38 33.09 -6.76 5.19
N GLU A 39 34.26 -6.12 5.11
CA GLU A 39 34.38 -4.78 4.51
C GLU A 39 34.08 -4.79 3.01
N VAL A 40 34.44 -5.86 2.30
CA VAL A 40 34.13 -6.01 0.87
C VAL A 40 32.63 -6.27 0.64
N GLU A 41 32.01 -7.09 1.48
CA GLU A 41 30.59 -7.42 1.43
C GLU A 41 29.70 -6.19 1.68
N THR A 42 29.98 -5.44 2.74
CA THR A 42 29.29 -4.17 3.06
C THR A 42 29.45 -3.12 1.95
N LYS A 43 30.61 -3.09 1.28
CA LYS A 43 30.83 -2.22 0.12
C LYS A 43 30.04 -2.65 -1.11
N LEU A 44 29.79 -3.95 -1.30
CA LEU A 44 28.94 -4.46 -2.38
C LEU A 44 27.47 -4.14 -2.12
N GLU A 45 26.98 -4.37 -0.90
CA GLU A 45 25.59 -4.05 -0.49
C GLU A 45 25.26 -2.57 -0.72
N ALA A 46 26.15 -1.67 -0.30
CA ALA A 46 25.97 -0.24 -0.51
C ALA A 46 25.90 0.14 -2.00
N ARG A 47 26.73 -0.50 -2.83
CA ARG A 47 26.72 -0.29 -4.29
C ARG A 47 25.46 -0.84 -4.95
N LEU A 48 25.01 -2.02 -4.53
CA LEU A 48 23.76 -2.61 -5.00
C LEU A 48 22.57 -1.75 -4.60
N GLY A 49 22.56 -1.20 -3.39
CA GLY A 49 21.57 -0.25 -2.92
C GLY A 49 21.40 0.91 -3.90
N GLY A 50 22.51 1.55 -4.30
CA GLY A 50 22.47 2.66 -5.26
C GLY A 50 22.02 2.28 -6.68
N ILE A 51 22.35 1.07 -7.16
CA ILE A 51 21.97 0.60 -8.51
C ILE A 51 20.48 0.26 -8.58
N LEU A 52 19.92 -0.27 -7.49
CA LEU A 52 18.54 -0.76 -7.42
C LEU A 52 17.53 0.33 -7.00
N CYS A 53 17.99 1.56 -6.77
CA CYS A 53 17.11 2.69 -6.48
C CYS A 53 16.16 3.01 -7.63
N CYS A 54 14.98 3.51 -7.27
CA CYS A 54 14.05 4.11 -8.21
C CYS A 54 14.70 5.32 -8.90
N ALA A 55 14.63 5.39 -10.23
CA ALA A 55 15.18 6.50 -11.00
C ALA A 55 14.47 7.85 -10.77
N VAL A 56 13.32 7.84 -10.08
CA VAL A 56 12.50 9.03 -9.81
C VAL A 56 12.72 9.54 -8.39
N CYS A 57 12.46 8.72 -7.37
CA CYS A 57 12.59 9.14 -5.96
C CYS A 57 14.00 8.90 -5.39
N LEU A 58 14.87 8.21 -6.12
CA LEU A 58 16.24 7.87 -5.71
C LEU A 58 16.34 6.98 -4.47
N ASP A 59 15.22 6.39 -4.05
CA ASP A 59 15.13 5.48 -2.92
C ASP A 59 15.00 4.03 -3.37
N LEU A 60 15.42 3.11 -2.49
CA LEU A 60 15.17 1.69 -2.63
C LEU A 60 13.66 1.42 -2.54
N PRO A 61 13.07 0.74 -3.53
CA PRO A 61 11.64 0.50 -3.57
C PRO A 61 11.17 -0.42 -2.43
N HIS A 62 10.05 -0.08 -1.81
CA HIS A 62 9.39 -0.90 -0.76
C HIS A 62 8.31 -1.84 -1.32
N SER A 63 7.93 -1.67 -2.59
CA SER A 63 6.85 -2.39 -3.26
C SER A 63 7.26 -2.75 -4.69
N SER A 64 6.29 -3.03 -5.56
CA SER A 64 6.56 -3.49 -6.92
C SER A 64 7.50 -2.56 -7.70
N VAL A 65 8.38 -3.14 -8.50
CA VAL A 65 9.35 -2.40 -9.32
C VAL A 65 9.03 -2.60 -10.79
N PHE A 66 8.94 -1.51 -11.52
CA PHE A 66 8.71 -1.50 -12.96
C PHE A 66 9.98 -1.09 -13.68
N GLN A 67 10.24 -1.75 -14.81
CA GLN A 67 11.39 -1.50 -15.65
C GLN A 67 10.93 -1.04 -17.03
N CYS A 68 11.50 0.05 -17.54
CA CYS A 68 11.29 0.43 -18.94
C CYS A 68 11.99 -0.56 -19.90
N SER A 69 11.68 -0.50 -21.19
CA SER A 69 12.30 -1.39 -22.20
C SER A 69 13.84 -1.29 -22.24
N ASN A 70 14.40 -0.14 -21.83
CA ASN A 70 15.85 0.08 -21.77
C ASN A 70 16.48 -0.23 -20.40
N GLY A 71 15.73 -0.70 -19.40
CA GLY A 71 16.30 -1.17 -18.13
C GLY A 71 16.21 -0.24 -16.93
N HIS A 72 15.69 0.98 -17.05
CA HIS A 72 15.57 1.90 -15.90
C HIS A 72 14.44 1.50 -14.96
N LEU A 73 14.72 1.52 -13.66
CA LEU A 73 13.83 1.07 -12.59
C LEU A 73 12.98 2.22 -12.04
N MET A 74 11.71 1.95 -11.78
CA MET A 74 10.75 2.88 -11.17
C MET A 74 9.92 2.10 -10.14
N CYS A 75 9.78 2.64 -8.92
CA CYS A 75 8.86 2.06 -7.94
C CYS A 75 7.40 2.23 -8.40
N ALA A 76 6.49 1.38 -7.90
CA ALA A 76 5.08 1.40 -8.28
C ALA A 76 4.41 2.79 -8.15
N GLY A 77 4.75 3.51 -7.07
CA GLY A 77 4.27 4.87 -6.83
C GLY A 77 4.72 5.82 -7.93
N CYS A 78 6.04 5.96 -8.13
CA CYS A 78 6.59 6.85 -9.14
C CYS A 78 6.16 6.49 -10.57
N PHE A 79 6.08 5.20 -10.90
CA PHE A 79 5.57 4.76 -12.19
C PHE A 79 4.12 5.22 -12.41
N THR A 80 3.26 5.06 -11.41
CA THR A 80 1.87 5.54 -11.46
C THR A 80 1.79 7.05 -11.61
N HIS A 81 2.64 7.79 -10.89
CA HIS A 81 2.73 9.24 -11.00
C HIS A 81 3.11 9.69 -12.42
N LEU A 82 4.13 9.07 -13.03
CA LEU A 82 4.54 9.39 -14.41
C LEU A 82 3.42 9.16 -15.42
N LEU A 83 2.71 8.03 -15.31
CA LEU A 83 1.57 7.74 -16.19
C LEU A 83 0.41 8.73 -16.01
N ALA A 84 0.11 9.08 -14.75
CA ALA A 84 -0.95 10.04 -14.45
C ALA A 84 -0.60 11.44 -14.96
N ASP A 85 0.65 11.86 -14.78
CA ASP A 85 1.14 13.18 -15.14
C ASP A 85 1.16 13.40 -16.67
N ALA A 86 1.59 12.39 -17.42
CA ALA A 86 1.54 12.43 -18.89
C ALA A 86 0.09 12.47 -19.40
N ARG A 87 -0.82 11.68 -18.81
CA ARG A 87 -2.25 11.71 -19.15
C ARG A 87 -2.87 13.09 -18.92
N ILE A 88 -2.45 13.79 -17.87
CA ILE A 88 -2.93 15.15 -17.57
C ILE A 88 -2.46 16.13 -18.64
N ARG A 89 -1.21 16.01 -19.10
CA ARG A 89 -0.65 16.85 -20.17
C ARG A 89 -1.07 16.46 -21.59
N ASP A 90 -1.84 15.39 -21.75
CA ASP A 90 -2.13 14.79 -23.07
C ASP A 90 -0.88 14.34 -23.83
N GLU A 91 0.14 13.93 -23.07
CA GLU A 91 1.40 13.45 -23.60
C GLU A 91 1.54 11.94 -23.40
N THR A 92 2.40 11.33 -24.21
CA THR A 92 2.86 9.96 -23.95
C THR A 92 3.78 9.96 -22.73
N ALA A 93 3.53 9.08 -21.76
CA ALA A 93 4.44 8.94 -20.64
C ALA A 93 5.79 8.40 -21.12
N THR A 94 6.87 9.00 -20.62
CA THR A 94 8.23 8.61 -21.00
C THR A 94 9.09 8.35 -19.76
N CYS A 95 10.08 7.47 -19.91
CA CYS A 95 11.07 7.22 -18.88
C CYS A 95 11.88 8.51 -18.62
N PRO A 96 12.02 8.97 -17.37
CA PRO A 96 12.73 10.21 -17.07
C PRO A 96 14.23 10.16 -17.45
N ASN A 97 14.83 8.98 -17.49
CA ASN A 97 16.25 8.80 -17.78
C ASN A 97 16.54 8.71 -19.28
N CYS A 98 15.81 7.86 -20.02
CA CYS A 98 16.09 7.60 -21.43
C CYS A 98 15.00 8.06 -22.40
N ARG A 99 13.91 8.64 -21.90
CA ARG A 99 12.78 9.17 -22.68
C ARG A 99 12.05 8.16 -23.57
N VAL A 100 12.33 6.86 -23.44
CA VAL A 100 11.54 5.82 -24.10
C VAL A 100 10.11 5.86 -23.57
N GLU A 101 9.14 5.58 -24.43
CA GLU A 101 7.74 5.48 -24.04
C GLU A 101 7.55 4.43 -22.94
N ILE A 102 6.75 4.76 -21.94
CA ILE A 102 6.37 3.86 -20.86
C ILE A 102 4.84 3.78 -20.76
N SER A 103 4.34 2.59 -20.51
CA SER A 103 2.91 2.33 -20.33
C SER A 103 2.75 1.07 -19.48
N ARG A 104 1.52 0.76 -19.06
CA ARG A 104 1.25 -0.48 -18.30
C ARG A 104 1.56 -1.77 -19.08
N SER A 105 1.56 -1.71 -20.41
CA SER A 105 1.88 -2.85 -21.28
C SER A 105 3.35 -2.88 -21.68
N LEU A 106 4.02 -1.72 -21.79
CA LEU A 106 5.42 -1.63 -22.21
C LEU A 106 6.40 -1.81 -21.05
N ALA A 107 6.05 -1.32 -19.85
CA ALA A 107 6.89 -1.48 -18.68
C ALA A 107 6.66 -2.86 -18.06
N THR A 108 7.74 -3.57 -17.74
CA THR A 108 7.69 -4.92 -17.16
C THR A 108 7.92 -4.85 -15.65
N ARG A 109 7.11 -5.57 -14.87
CA ARG A 109 7.36 -5.73 -13.43
C ARG A 109 8.58 -6.63 -13.21
N ASN A 110 9.58 -6.13 -12.49
CA ASN A 110 10.83 -6.84 -12.26
C ASN A 110 10.85 -7.50 -10.87
N LEU A 111 10.38 -8.75 -10.81
CA LEU A 111 10.36 -9.56 -9.58
C LEU A 111 11.77 -9.90 -9.06
N ALA A 112 12.78 -9.95 -9.94
CA ALA A 112 14.15 -10.24 -9.53
C ALA A 112 14.73 -9.07 -8.72
N VAL A 113 14.46 -7.83 -9.15
CA VAL A 113 14.82 -6.63 -8.40
C VAL A 113 14.05 -6.56 -7.08
N GLU A 114 12.75 -6.87 -7.08
CA GLU A 114 11.96 -6.93 -5.84
C GLU A 114 12.58 -7.88 -4.80
N LYS A 115 12.95 -9.10 -5.23
CA LYS A 115 13.63 -10.08 -4.37
C LYS A 115 15.03 -9.63 -3.94
N ALA A 116 15.81 -9.04 -4.85
CA ALA A 116 17.14 -8.56 -4.51
C ALA A 116 17.09 -7.43 -3.47
N VAL A 117 16.17 -6.48 -3.65
CA VAL A 117 15.96 -5.39 -2.70
C VAL A 117 15.46 -5.93 -1.34
N SER A 118 14.63 -6.98 -1.33
CA SER A 118 14.12 -7.54 -0.08
C SER A 118 15.19 -8.20 0.80
N GLU A 119 16.31 -8.65 0.21
CA GLU A 119 17.45 -9.21 0.94
C GLU A 119 18.46 -8.14 1.41
N LEU A 120 18.39 -6.91 0.88
CA LEU A 120 19.32 -5.86 1.28
C LEU A 120 19.11 -5.50 2.76
N PRO A 121 20.20 -5.16 3.48
CA PRO A 121 20.11 -4.75 4.87
C PRO A 121 19.40 -3.40 5.00
N ALA A 122 18.63 -3.27 6.07
CA ALA A 122 18.04 -2.04 6.55
C ALA A 122 18.16 -1.96 8.08
N ASP A 123 18.31 -0.75 8.60
CA ASP A 123 18.45 -0.52 10.03
C ASP A 123 17.07 -0.55 10.71
N CYS A 124 16.96 -1.25 11.83
CA CYS A 124 15.79 -1.20 12.70
C CYS A 124 15.63 0.19 13.32
N GLN A 125 14.42 0.75 13.24
CA GLN A 125 14.13 2.09 13.75
C GLN A 125 14.26 2.21 15.29
N PHE A 126 14.23 1.09 16.01
CA PHE A 126 14.30 1.06 17.47
C PHE A 126 15.70 0.74 18.00
N CYS A 127 16.32 -0.35 17.54
CA CYS A 127 17.61 -0.80 18.06
C CYS A 127 18.81 -0.43 17.16
N GLY A 128 18.58 0.10 15.96
CA GLY A 128 19.63 0.48 15.01
C GLY A 128 20.43 -0.69 14.41
N GLN A 129 20.06 -1.94 14.70
CA GLN A 129 20.73 -3.12 14.14
C GLN A 129 20.24 -3.40 12.71
N LYS A 130 21.12 -3.98 11.89
CA LYS A 130 20.84 -4.31 10.50
C LYS A 130 20.12 -5.66 10.35
N TYR A 131 19.03 -5.65 9.60
CA TYR A 131 18.28 -6.85 9.21
C TYR A 131 17.95 -6.82 7.72
N PRO A 132 17.80 -7.98 7.07
CA PRO A 132 17.22 -8.04 5.73
C PRO A 132 15.83 -7.39 5.71
N ARG A 133 15.55 -6.56 4.70
CA ARG A 133 14.28 -5.82 4.57
C ARG A 133 13.04 -6.71 4.66
N ASN A 134 13.08 -7.93 4.13
CA ASN A 134 11.99 -8.91 4.20
C ASN A 134 11.62 -9.38 5.62
N SER A 135 12.55 -9.23 6.58
CA SER A 135 12.42 -9.71 7.95
C SER A 135 12.33 -8.57 8.96
N LEU A 136 12.60 -7.34 8.52
CA LEU A 136 12.68 -6.16 9.38
C LEU A 136 11.35 -5.87 10.09
N GLU A 137 10.23 -5.90 9.36
CA GLU A 137 8.90 -5.68 9.94
C GLU A 137 8.58 -6.68 11.06
N ARG A 138 8.93 -7.95 10.82
CA ARG A 138 8.76 -9.02 11.82
C ARG A 138 9.68 -8.83 13.01
N HIS A 139 10.93 -8.40 12.79
CA HIS A 139 11.83 -8.04 13.88
C HIS A 139 11.24 -6.91 14.72
N GLU A 140 10.86 -5.79 14.10
CA GLU A 140 10.32 -4.61 14.77
C GLU A 140 9.05 -4.92 15.58
N THR A 141 8.20 -5.81 15.07
CA THR A 141 6.93 -6.18 15.72
C THR A 141 7.11 -7.21 16.84
N ASP A 142 7.86 -8.28 16.59
CA ASP A 142 7.83 -9.47 17.45
C ASP A 142 9.10 -9.63 18.32
N PHE A 143 10.26 -9.23 17.80
CA PHE A 143 11.56 -9.64 18.36
C PHE A 143 12.42 -8.51 18.90
N CYS A 144 12.15 -7.26 18.51
CA CYS A 144 12.98 -6.14 18.91
C CYS A 144 12.77 -5.81 20.39
N GLU A 145 13.84 -5.86 21.19
CA GLU A 145 13.81 -5.55 22.63
C GLU A 145 13.67 -4.04 22.92
N GLU A 146 14.03 -3.21 21.94
CA GLU A 146 13.89 -1.75 21.98
C GLU A 146 12.54 -1.28 21.43
N ARG A 147 11.68 -2.17 20.93
CA ARG A 147 10.36 -1.78 20.42
C ARG A 147 9.53 -1.18 21.54
N VAL A 148 8.75 -0.17 21.19
CA VAL A 148 7.84 0.48 22.13
C VAL A 148 6.61 -0.38 22.35
N VAL A 149 6.36 -0.75 23.60
CA VAL A 149 5.19 -1.51 24.03
C VAL A 149 4.44 -0.81 25.14
N TRP A 150 3.15 -1.10 25.20
CA TRP A 150 2.27 -0.67 26.30
C TRP A 150 2.29 -1.69 27.43
N CYS A 151 2.11 -1.21 28.66
CA CYS A 151 1.82 -2.08 29.81
C CYS A 151 0.58 -2.94 29.53
N GLN A 152 0.56 -4.21 29.93
CA GLN A 152 -0.64 -5.04 29.79
C GLN A 152 -1.88 -4.46 30.50
N TYR A 153 -1.66 -3.67 31.55
CA TYR A 153 -2.71 -2.97 32.30
C TYR A 153 -3.04 -1.59 31.71
N HIS A 154 -2.59 -1.28 30.48
CA HIS A 154 -2.97 -0.05 29.77
C HIS A 154 -4.49 0.11 29.65
N VAL A 155 -5.20 -1.01 29.41
CA VAL A 155 -6.68 -1.04 29.37
C VAL A 155 -7.31 -0.63 30.70
N LEU A 156 -6.62 -0.85 31.83
CA LEU A 156 -7.07 -0.42 33.16
C LEU A 156 -6.68 1.03 33.48
N GLY A 157 -5.96 1.71 32.58
CA GLY A 157 -5.51 3.08 32.75
C GLY A 157 -4.05 3.24 33.11
N CYS A 158 -3.23 2.20 32.94
CA CYS A 158 -1.78 2.39 32.98
C CYS A 158 -1.33 3.26 31.79
N GLY A 159 -0.73 4.41 32.08
CA GLY A 159 -0.16 5.30 31.05
C GLY A 159 1.26 4.92 30.62
N TRP A 160 1.85 3.87 31.19
CA TRP A 160 3.22 3.48 30.88
C TRP A 160 3.33 2.86 29.49
N TRP A 161 4.33 3.34 28.76
CA TRP A 161 4.84 2.79 27.53
C TRP A 161 6.36 2.94 27.54
N GLY A 162 7.07 1.98 26.95
CA GLY A 162 8.52 1.95 26.97
C GLY A 162 9.10 0.79 26.18
N PRO A 163 10.41 0.57 26.25
CA PRO A 163 11.07 -0.57 25.61
C PRO A 163 10.51 -1.92 26.11
N GLN A 164 10.43 -2.91 25.23
CA GLN A 164 9.94 -4.24 25.56
C GLN A 164 10.71 -4.88 26.73
N HIS A 165 12.03 -4.72 26.80
CA HIS A 165 12.83 -5.33 27.87
C HIS A 165 12.51 -4.77 29.27
N GLU A 166 11.99 -3.54 29.36
CA GLU A 166 11.58 -2.93 30.64
C GLU A 166 10.15 -3.31 31.05
N LYS A 167 9.35 -3.86 30.13
CA LYS A 167 7.93 -4.17 30.34
C LYS A 167 7.69 -5.02 31.57
N SER A 168 8.41 -6.13 31.72
CA SER A 168 8.22 -7.03 32.85
C SER A 168 8.61 -6.39 34.19
N SER A 169 9.64 -5.53 34.18
CA SER A 169 10.03 -4.77 35.38
C SER A 169 8.91 -3.82 35.82
N HIS A 170 8.34 -3.08 34.87
CA HIS A 170 7.20 -2.21 35.13
C HIS A 170 5.96 -2.98 35.59
N GLU A 171 5.60 -4.08 34.91
CA GLU A 171 4.38 -4.84 35.21
C GLU A 171 4.37 -5.41 36.63
N ASN A 172 5.53 -5.82 37.15
CA ASN A 172 5.68 -6.26 38.54
C ASN A 172 5.49 -5.14 39.56
N GLN A 173 5.71 -3.89 39.17
CA GLN A 173 5.59 -2.70 40.03
C GLN A 173 4.30 -1.91 39.76
N CYS A 174 3.50 -2.36 38.79
CA CYS A 174 2.31 -1.65 38.34
C CYS A 174 1.25 -1.65 39.44
N GLN A 175 0.72 -0.46 39.76
CA GLN A 175 -0.30 -0.31 40.81
C GLN A 175 -1.71 -0.61 40.30
N GLN A 176 -1.94 -0.61 38.98
CA GLN A 176 -3.27 -0.80 38.38
C GLN A 176 -3.99 -2.09 38.80
N PRO A 177 -3.33 -3.25 38.94
CA PRO A 177 -4.00 -4.48 39.38
C PRO A 177 -4.55 -4.41 40.81
N SER A 178 -3.99 -3.53 41.64
CA SER A 178 -4.42 -3.34 43.04
C SER A 178 -5.57 -2.35 43.20
N HIS A 179 -5.88 -1.58 42.15
CA HIS A 179 -6.95 -0.60 42.19
C HIS A 179 -8.32 -1.27 42.26
N THR A 180 -9.21 -0.66 43.05
CA THR A 180 -10.61 -1.09 43.13
C THR A 180 -11.37 -0.71 41.85
N GLY A 181 -12.46 -1.43 41.56
CA GLY A 181 -13.30 -1.12 40.40
C GLY A 181 -13.78 0.34 40.37
N ALA A 182 -14.06 0.94 41.54
CA ALA A 182 -14.45 2.35 41.65
C ALA A 182 -13.38 3.33 41.12
N GLN A 183 -12.09 3.00 41.29
CA GLN A 183 -10.97 3.82 40.83
C GLN A 183 -10.72 3.67 39.32
N ILE A 184 -10.98 2.49 38.75
CA ILE A 184 -10.75 2.17 37.33
C ILE A 184 -11.94 2.60 36.44
N LEU A 185 -13.16 2.55 36.97
CA LEU A 185 -14.41 2.85 36.24
C LEU A 185 -14.40 4.18 35.45
N PRO A 186 -13.90 5.31 36.00
CA PRO A 186 -13.84 6.56 35.24
C PRO A 186 -12.91 6.51 34.02
N HIS A 187 -11.83 5.71 34.09
CA HIS A 187 -10.95 5.50 32.95
C HIS A 187 -11.64 4.66 31.87
N LEU A 188 -12.25 3.54 32.26
CA LEU A 188 -12.96 2.66 31.34
C LEU A 188 -14.15 3.34 30.66
N ARG A 189 -14.89 4.21 31.37
CA ARG A 189 -15.98 5.00 30.78
C ARG A 189 -15.47 5.92 29.67
N ARG A 190 -14.41 6.69 29.94
CA ARG A 190 -13.78 7.55 28.93
C ARG A 190 -13.26 6.76 27.73
N GLN A 191 -12.61 5.62 27.97
CA GLN A 191 -12.11 4.76 26.89
C GLN A 191 -13.26 4.18 26.07
N ASN A 192 -14.36 3.78 26.71
CA ASN A 192 -15.55 3.29 26.03
C ASN A 192 -16.26 4.39 25.23
N GLU A 193 -16.35 5.62 25.76
CA GLU A 193 -16.87 6.79 25.04
C GLU A 193 -16.04 7.06 23.79
N ALA A 194 -14.72 7.18 23.92
CA ALA A 194 -13.82 7.38 22.77
C ALA A 194 -13.93 6.23 21.75
N ASN A 195 -14.00 4.98 22.20
CA ASN A 195 -14.21 3.83 21.32
C ASN A 195 -15.59 3.87 20.65
N ASN A 196 -16.63 4.35 21.33
CA ASN A 196 -17.97 4.50 20.77
C ASN A 196 -18.03 5.64 19.75
N GLU A 197 -17.32 6.73 19.99
CA GLU A 197 -17.15 7.82 19.02
C GLU A 197 -16.44 7.31 17.77
N GLN A 198 -15.33 6.57 17.91
CA GLN A 198 -14.65 5.95 16.76
C GLN A 198 -15.56 4.96 16.02
N LYS A 199 -16.34 4.16 16.76
CA LYS A 199 -17.32 3.22 16.18
C LYS A 199 -18.57 3.91 15.62
N SER A 200 -18.83 5.17 15.96
CA SER A 200 -20.03 5.87 15.51
C SER A 200 -20.05 5.99 13.99
N ILE A 201 -18.89 6.25 13.38
CA ILE A 201 -18.73 6.31 11.91
C ILE A 201 -19.17 4.99 11.28
N PHE A 202 -18.71 3.86 11.81
CA PHE A 202 -19.10 2.55 11.31
C PHE A 202 -20.59 2.28 11.52
N LYS A 203 -21.15 2.66 12.67
CA LYS A 203 -22.60 2.55 12.92
C LYS A 203 -23.41 3.38 11.94
N SER A 204 -22.98 4.61 11.64
CA SER A 204 -23.59 5.47 10.63
C SER A 204 -23.54 4.84 9.24
N ILE A 205 -22.38 4.26 8.87
CA ILE A 205 -22.23 3.54 7.60
C ILE A 205 -23.18 2.34 7.55
N PHE A 206 -23.19 1.48 8.58
CA PHE A 206 -24.07 0.31 8.64
C PHE A 206 -25.55 0.71 8.59
N SER A 207 -25.94 1.75 9.31
CA SER A 207 -27.31 2.27 9.30
C SER A 207 -27.77 2.61 7.89
N VAL A 208 -26.86 3.13 7.06
CA VAL A 208 -27.23 3.62 5.74
C VAL A 208 -27.16 2.55 4.68
N LEU A 209 -26.20 1.63 4.82
CA LEU A 209 -26.21 0.38 4.07
C LEU A 209 -27.44 -0.50 4.38
N SER A 210 -28.12 -0.25 5.50
CA SER A 210 -29.33 -0.97 5.90
C SER A 210 -30.62 -0.31 5.37
N LEU A 211 -30.53 0.73 4.54
CA LEU A 211 -31.70 1.36 3.93
C LEU A 211 -32.35 0.41 2.90
N GLU A 212 -33.69 0.45 2.85
CA GLU A 212 -34.51 -0.43 2.01
C GLU A 212 -34.31 -0.21 0.51
N LYS A 213 -33.90 1.01 0.11
CA LYS A 213 -33.70 1.38 -1.30
C LYS A 213 -32.29 1.94 -1.52
N ILE A 214 -31.38 1.09 -1.94
CA ILE A 214 -30.03 1.46 -2.40
C ILE A 214 -29.95 1.18 -3.89
N THR A 215 -29.49 2.15 -4.68
CA THR A 215 -29.33 2.00 -6.14
C THR A 215 -27.87 2.07 -6.50
N PHE A 216 -27.31 0.99 -7.03
CA PHE A 216 -25.89 0.97 -7.44
C PHE A 216 -25.77 1.37 -8.90
N ASN A 217 -25.01 2.44 -9.18
CA ASN A 217 -24.74 2.91 -10.53
C ASN A 217 -23.24 2.93 -10.79
N ASP A 218 -22.79 2.16 -11.78
CA ASP A 218 -21.40 2.20 -12.23
C ASP A 218 -21.21 3.41 -13.16
N LEU A 219 -20.54 4.44 -12.63
CA LEU A 219 -20.34 5.70 -13.34
C LEU A 219 -18.96 5.74 -14.01
N GLN A 220 -18.96 5.86 -15.33
CA GLN A 220 -17.74 6.06 -16.10
C GLN A 220 -17.49 7.55 -16.30
N LEU A 221 -16.41 8.06 -15.72
CA LEU A 221 -15.90 9.41 -15.95
C LEU A 221 -15.17 9.49 -17.29
N LYS A 222 -15.70 10.29 -18.21
CA LYS A 222 -15.11 10.57 -19.52
C LYS A 222 -14.39 11.92 -19.47
N PRO A 223 -13.11 11.97 -19.84
CA PRO A 223 -12.38 13.24 -19.88
C PRO A 223 -12.90 14.11 -21.03
N TYR A 224 -13.02 15.40 -20.79
CA TYR A 224 -13.17 16.43 -21.83
C TYR A 224 -12.27 17.62 -21.49
N ARG A 225 -11.90 18.38 -22.51
CA ARG A 225 -11.02 19.54 -22.39
C ARG A 225 -11.74 20.79 -22.83
N THR A 226 -11.40 21.92 -22.21
CA THR A 226 -11.82 23.23 -22.70
C THR A 226 -10.83 23.75 -23.74
N ASP A 227 -11.34 24.58 -24.65
CA ASP A 227 -10.55 25.29 -25.68
C ASP A 227 -9.70 26.44 -25.09
N GLU A 228 -9.46 26.45 -23.78
CA GLU A 228 -8.63 27.44 -23.10
C GLU A 228 -7.13 27.21 -23.40
N PHE A 229 -6.35 28.30 -23.38
CA PHE A 229 -4.89 28.27 -23.62
C PHE A 229 -4.13 27.32 -22.67
N ILE A 230 -4.65 27.13 -21.46
CA ILE A 230 -4.20 26.09 -20.52
C ILE A 230 -5.33 25.05 -20.49
N HIS A 231 -5.09 23.88 -21.09
CA HIS A 231 -6.10 22.83 -21.13
C HIS A 231 -6.39 22.32 -19.72
N LYS A 232 -7.52 22.74 -19.16
CA LYS A 232 -8.05 22.15 -17.93
C LYS A 232 -8.68 20.80 -18.27
N LEU A 233 -8.25 19.76 -17.57
CA LEU A 233 -8.79 18.42 -17.72
C LEU A 233 -10.02 18.27 -16.83
N PHE A 234 -11.19 18.25 -17.45
CA PHE A 234 -12.45 17.97 -16.79
C PHE A 234 -12.86 16.52 -17.04
N TYR A 235 -13.67 15.98 -16.16
CA TYR A 235 -14.29 14.69 -16.34
C TYR A 235 -15.79 14.83 -16.15
N GLU A 236 -16.57 14.18 -16.99
CA GLU A 236 -18.02 14.10 -16.82
C GLU A 236 -18.50 12.67 -16.95
N THR A 237 -19.55 12.32 -16.21
CA THR A 237 -20.26 11.07 -16.45
C THR A 237 -21.26 11.24 -17.59
N SER A 238 -21.63 10.14 -18.24
CA SER A 238 -22.89 10.14 -18.98
C SER A 238 -24.06 10.34 -18.00
N ARG A 239 -25.18 10.88 -18.48
CA ARG A 239 -26.39 11.04 -17.67
C ARG A 239 -26.82 9.69 -17.12
N PHE A 240 -27.07 9.61 -15.82
CA PHE A 240 -27.57 8.41 -15.15
C PHE A 240 -28.81 8.74 -14.34
N THR A 241 -29.65 7.74 -14.11
CA THR A 241 -30.90 7.91 -13.35
C THR A 241 -30.75 7.33 -11.95
N ALA A 242 -31.04 8.14 -10.94
CA ALA A 242 -31.10 7.71 -9.55
C ALA A 242 -32.22 8.48 -8.84
N LEU A 243 -32.97 7.81 -7.96
CA LEU A 243 -34.09 8.40 -7.20
C LEU A 243 -35.13 9.11 -8.09
N ASN A 244 -35.35 8.61 -9.32
CA ASN A 244 -36.21 9.21 -10.36
C ASN A 244 -35.75 10.57 -10.93
N TYR A 245 -34.52 10.99 -10.63
CA TYR A 245 -33.87 12.16 -11.22
C TYR A 245 -32.76 11.74 -12.19
N GLN A 246 -32.45 12.62 -13.15
CA GLN A 246 -31.29 12.47 -14.03
C GLN A 246 -30.12 13.29 -13.51
N TRP A 247 -28.97 12.67 -13.40
CA TRP A 247 -27.79 13.25 -12.79
C TRP A 247 -26.60 13.23 -13.75
N VAL A 248 -25.72 14.22 -13.60
CA VAL A 248 -24.39 14.26 -14.19
C VAL A 248 -23.39 14.60 -13.10
N ILE A 249 -22.31 13.82 -12.99
CA ILE A 249 -21.19 14.19 -12.13
C ILE A 249 -20.11 14.80 -13.00
N LYS A 250 -19.74 16.03 -12.68
CA LYS A 250 -18.57 16.72 -13.21
C LYS A 250 -17.45 16.66 -12.18
N ALA A 251 -16.23 16.43 -12.64
CA ALA A 251 -15.05 16.41 -11.79
C ALA A 251 -13.94 17.29 -12.38
N HIS A 252 -13.37 18.14 -11.54
CA HIS A 252 -12.44 19.19 -11.91
C HIS A 252 -11.10 18.93 -11.25
N LEU A 253 -10.03 18.85 -12.04
CA LEU A 253 -8.68 18.63 -11.52
C LEU A 253 -8.00 19.97 -11.21
N ASN A 254 -7.56 20.18 -9.97
CA ASN A 254 -6.80 21.36 -9.54
C ASN A 254 -7.51 22.70 -9.85
N ASP A 255 -8.84 22.75 -9.70
CA ASP A 255 -9.69 23.93 -9.97
C ASP A 255 -9.42 25.13 -9.04
N ASN A 256 -8.60 24.92 -8.00
CA ASN A 256 -8.16 25.95 -7.07
C ASN A 256 -6.93 26.75 -7.56
N GLN A 257 -6.37 26.42 -8.72
CA GLN A 257 -5.17 27.07 -9.26
C GLN A 257 -5.34 27.48 -10.72
N ARG A 258 -4.70 28.59 -11.11
CA ARG A 258 -4.75 29.13 -12.47
C ARG A 258 -4.03 28.24 -13.49
N ASP A 259 -2.99 27.54 -13.05
CA ASP A 259 -2.25 26.56 -13.85
C ASP A 259 -2.12 25.23 -13.09
N PRO A 260 -2.91 24.20 -13.47
CA PRO A 260 -2.88 22.87 -12.87
C PRO A 260 -1.54 22.15 -12.92
N HIS A 261 -0.64 22.55 -13.84
CA HIS A 261 0.64 21.88 -14.10
C HIS A 261 1.75 22.31 -13.13
N LEU A 262 1.60 23.42 -12.41
CA LEU A 262 2.64 23.99 -11.54
C LEU A 262 2.76 23.33 -10.16
N THR A 263 1.76 22.54 -9.77
CA THR A 263 1.76 21.81 -8.50
C THR A 263 1.99 20.32 -8.75
N ASN A 264 2.52 19.60 -7.76
CA ASN A 264 2.53 18.13 -7.75
C ASN A 264 1.39 17.55 -6.91
N LYS A 265 0.66 18.40 -6.17
CA LYS A 265 -0.56 18.01 -5.45
C LYS A 265 -1.74 18.01 -6.42
N ARG A 266 -2.54 16.95 -6.37
CA ARG A 266 -3.68 16.73 -7.25
C ARG A 266 -4.94 16.69 -6.38
N TYR A 267 -5.86 17.59 -6.64
CA TYR A 267 -7.18 17.65 -6.00
C TYR A 267 -8.24 17.44 -7.07
N LEU A 268 -9.22 16.59 -6.77
CA LEU A 268 -10.37 16.37 -7.63
C LEU A 268 -11.61 16.92 -6.92
N THR A 269 -12.15 18.00 -7.47
CA THR A 269 -13.41 18.60 -7.00
C THR A 269 -14.55 17.97 -7.78
N TYR A 270 -15.64 17.60 -7.11
CA TYR A 270 -16.81 17.03 -7.77
C TYR A 270 -17.99 17.98 -7.66
N GLN A 271 -18.72 18.12 -8.75
CA GLN A 271 -20.00 18.82 -8.83
C GLN A 271 -21.04 17.83 -9.35
N VAL A 272 -22.19 17.77 -8.69
CA VAL A 272 -23.33 16.95 -9.10
C VAL A 272 -24.39 17.90 -9.63
N ASP A 273 -24.77 17.72 -10.89
CA ASP A 273 -25.80 18.52 -11.55
C ASP A 273 -27.03 17.63 -11.80
N ASP A 274 -28.21 18.11 -11.42
CA ASP A 274 -29.52 17.48 -11.65
C ASP A 274 -30.21 17.98 -12.94
N GLY A 275 -29.54 18.88 -13.67
CA GLY A 275 -30.00 19.38 -14.97
C GLY A 275 -31.20 20.33 -14.92
N PHE A 276 -31.59 20.81 -13.73
CA PHE A 276 -32.62 21.84 -13.55
C PHE A 276 -31.97 23.14 -13.04
N ASP A 277 -32.24 24.26 -13.72
CA ASP A 277 -31.84 25.59 -13.23
C ASP A 277 -32.65 25.95 -11.98
N ASN A 278 -31.92 26.15 -10.88
CA ASN A 278 -32.32 26.75 -9.60
C ASN A 278 -33.15 25.90 -8.61
N GLU A 279 -32.68 25.97 -7.36
CA GLU A 279 -33.30 25.51 -6.10
C GLU A 279 -32.95 24.12 -5.54
N VAL A 280 -31.68 23.69 -5.57
CA VAL A 280 -31.15 22.74 -4.56
C VAL A 280 -29.69 23.05 -4.16
N GLU A 281 -29.31 24.33 -4.03
CA GLU A 281 -27.91 24.68 -3.69
C GLU A 281 -27.54 24.47 -2.21
N ASN A 282 -28.51 24.44 -1.28
CA ASN A 282 -28.18 24.60 0.15
C ASN A 282 -27.92 23.31 0.94
N LEU A 283 -28.33 22.13 0.48
CA LEU A 283 -28.05 20.87 1.20
C LEU A 283 -26.68 20.26 0.84
N PHE A 284 -26.17 20.54 -0.35
CA PHE A 284 -24.97 19.87 -0.89
C PHE A 284 -23.65 20.59 -0.55
N ILE A 285 -23.68 21.92 -0.29
CA ILE A 285 -22.48 22.70 0.08
C ILE A 285 -21.87 22.23 1.42
N MET A 286 -22.65 21.62 2.32
CA MET A 286 -22.12 20.98 3.53
C MET A 286 -21.28 19.72 3.26
N PHE A 287 -21.54 19.02 2.14
CA PHE A 287 -20.94 17.72 1.84
C PHE A 287 -19.49 17.84 1.32
N LEU A 288 -19.21 18.87 0.51
CA LEU A 288 -17.86 19.14 -0.02
C LEU A 288 -16.88 19.66 1.03
N TRP A 289 -17.35 20.39 2.04
CA TRP A 289 -16.50 20.87 3.14
C TRP A 289 -15.99 19.71 4.02
N PHE A 290 -16.79 18.64 4.18
CA PHE A 290 -16.45 17.45 4.95
C PHE A 290 -15.40 16.57 4.24
N ILE A 291 -15.50 16.42 2.92
CA ILE A 291 -14.50 15.71 2.11
C ILE A 291 -13.12 16.40 2.22
N ASN A 292 -13.07 17.73 2.18
CA ASN A 292 -11.81 18.48 2.24
C ASN A 292 -11.06 18.29 3.59
N LYS A 293 -11.79 18.00 4.67
CA LYS A 293 -11.21 17.78 6.01
C LYS A 293 -10.69 16.34 6.22
N LEU A 294 -11.22 15.36 5.47
CA LEU A 294 -10.82 13.94 5.55
C LEU A 294 -9.55 13.61 4.76
N PHE A 295 -9.07 14.50 3.88
CA PHE A 295 -7.87 14.30 3.05
C PHE A 295 -6.52 14.44 3.79
N TYR A 296 -6.53 14.65 5.12
CA TYR A 296 -5.31 14.88 5.90
C TYR A 296 -4.71 13.65 6.60
N PHE A 297 -5.29 12.45 6.47
CA PHE A 297 -4.69 11.25 7.08
C PHE A 297 -4.61 10.07 6.10
N SER A 298 -3.37 9.65 5.88
CA SER A 298 -2.95 8.54 5.04
C SER A 298 -3.49 7.20 5.54
N ILE A 299 -4.56 6.68 4.91
CA ILE A 299 -4.86 5.25 4.70
C ILE A 299 -5.60 5.16 3.36
N LEU A 300 -4.83 4.99 2.29
CA LEU A 300 -5.27 5.20 0.91
C LEU A 300 -5.54 3.87 0.18
N PHE A 301 -6.53 3.09 0.63
CA PHE A 301 -7.17 2.07 -0.23
C PHE A 301 -8.53 1.62 0.31
N LEU A 302 -8.64 1.41 1.63
CA LEU A 302 -9.93 1.09 2.27
C LEU A 302 -10.89 2.28 2.32
N MET A 303 -10.37 3.52 2.38
CA MET A 303 -11.20 4.73 2.34
C MET A 303 -11.78 5.01 0.95
N PHE A 304 -11.20 4.49 -0.15
CA PHE A 304 -11.73 4.70 -1.50
C PHE A 304 -13.05 3.95 -1.72
N LEU A 305 -13.15 2.74 -1.17
CA LEU A 305 -14.41 1.98 -1.08
C LEU A 305 -15.41 2.64 -0.11
N LEU A 306 -14.92 3.25 0.97
CA LEU A 306 -15.76 3.94 1.97
C LEU A 306 -16.30 5.30 1.49
N VAL A 307 -15.57 6.02 0.63
CA VAL A 307 -15.98 7.31 0.06
C VAL A 307 -17.07 7.12 -1.00
N ILE A 308 -17.01 6.04 -1.79
CA ILE A 308 -18.12 5.63 -2.67
C ILE A 308 -19.36 5.28 -1.84
N LEU A 309 -19.19 4.71 -0.65
CA LEU A 309 -20.28 4.43 0.30
C LEU A 309 -20.82 5.67 1.01
N LEU A 310 -19.97 6.63 1.38
CA LEU A 310 -20.35 7.87 2.09
C LEU A 310 -21.07 8.87 1.17
N LEU A 311 -20.80 8.82 -0.14
CA LEU A 311 -21.55 9.53 -1.19
C LEU A 311 -23.04 9.13 -1.25
N PHE A 312 -23.39 7.93 -0.78
CA PHE A 312 -24.76 7.41 -0.83
C PHE A 312 -25.70 7.90 0.28
N ILE A 313 -25.19 8.62 1.28
CA ILE A 313 -25.87 8.76 2.57
C ILE A 313 -26.45 10.14 2.81
N LEU A 314 -25.71 11.18 2.43
CA LEU A 314 -26.01 12.54 2.88
C LEU A 314 -26.96 13.30 1.93
N LEU A 315 -27.58 12.60 0.97
CA LEU A 315 -28.62 13.14 0.07
C LEU A 315 -30.02 12.53 0.30
N SER A 316 -30.28 11.94 1.47
CA SER A 316 -31.64 11.45 1.82
C SER A 316 -32.12 11.91 3.20
N PHE A 317 -31.69 13.10 3.60
CA PHE A 317 -32.62 14.08 4.14
C PHE A 317 -32.82 15.16 3.08
#